data_AF-A0A7L3F610-F1
#
_entry.id   AF-A0A7L3F610-F1
#
_cell.length_a   1.000
_cell.length_b   1.000
_cell.length_c   1.000
_cell.angle_alpha   90.00
_cell.angle_beta   90.00
_cell.angle_gamma   90.00
#
_symmetry.space_group_name_H-M   'P 1'
#
loop_
_entity.id
_entity.type
_entity.pdbx_description
1 polymer ?
#
loop_
_entity_poly.entity_id
_entity_poly.type
_entity_poly.pdbx_seq_one_letter_code
_entity_poly.pdbx_strand_id
1 'polypeptide(L)' 'LSVALSGAVLSRCPACARNFANLYCNNICSPDQSLFINVTRVVNYTSVQGTPQLAVVEYQCFYQQDFAD' A
#
# COMPACT_ATOMS: atom_id res chain seq x y z
N LEU A 1 10.85 -6.91 1.59
CA LEU A 1 10.37 -8.01 2.47
C LEU A 1 9.14 -7.59 3.29
N SER A 2 8.28 -6.70 2.77
CA SER A 2 7.25 -6.01 3.57
C SER A 2 6.04 -6.88 3.92
N VAL A 3 5.65 -7.80 3.02
CA VAL A 3 4.48 -8.69 3.20
C VAL A 3 4.86 -10.16 3.43
N ALA A 4 6.16 -10.46 3.52
CA ALA A 4 6.64 -11.84 3.56
C ALA A 4 6.18 -12.60 4.83
N LEU A 5 6.24 -11.97 6.00
CA LEU A 5 5.79 -12.58 7.25
C LEU A 5 4.29 -12.87 7.21
N SER A 6 3.46 -11.88 6.86
CA SER A 6 2.01 -12.05 6.76
C SER A 6 1.64 -13.11 5.71
N GLY A 7 2.34 -13.15 4.58
CA GLY A 7 2.17 -14.21 3.58
C GLY A 7 2.46 -15.60 4.13
N ALA A 8 3.51 -15.77 4.94
CA ALA A 8 3.82 -17.04 5.59
C ALA A 8 2.76 -17.44 6.63
N VAL A 9 2.29 -16.48 7.45
CA VAL A 9 1.24 -16.73 8.47
C VAL A 9 -0.09 -17.13 7.82
N LEU A 10 -0.48 -16.45 6.73
CA LEU A 10 -1.73 -16.68 6.04
C LEU A 10 -1.66 -17.83 5.00
N SER A 11 -0.48 -18.43 4.80
CA SER A 11 -0.23 -19.44 3.76
C SER A 11 -1.14 -20.67 3.82
N ARG A 12 -1.68 -21.01 4.99
CA ARG A 12 -2.61 -22.14 5.17
C ARG A 12 -3.99 -21.90 4.54
N CYS A 13 -4.37 -20.65 4.29
CA CYS A 13 -5.62 -20.28 3.64
C CYS A 13 -5.34 -19.36 2.43
N PRO A 14 -5.37 -19.90 1.19
CA PRO A 14 -5.07 -19.12 -0.01
C PRO A 14 -6.01 -17.91 -0.21
N ALA A 15 -7.27 -18.00 0.24
CA ALA A 15 -8.21 -16.89 0.16
C ALA A 15 -7.79 -15.73 1.07
N CYS A 16 -7.44 -16.00 2.34
CA CYS A 16 -6.94 -15.00 3.26
C CYS A 16 -5.65 -14.35 2.75
N ALA A 17 -4.70 -15.16 2.27
CA ALA A 17 -3.45 -14.65 1.71
C ALA A 17 -3.68 -13.74 0.49
N ARG A 18 -4.61 -14.12 -0.40
CA ARG A 18 -4.98 -13.31 -1.57
C ARG A 18 -5.68 -12.01 -1.20
N ASN A 19 -6.65 -12.05 -0.29
CA ASN A 19 -7.36 -10.83 0.15
C ASN A 19 -6.40 -9.85 0.83
N PHE A 20 -5.53 -10.35 1.71
CA PHE A 20 -4.49 -9.54 2.32
C PHE A 20 -3.54 -8.94 1.28
N ALA A 21 -3.02 -9.74 0.35
CA ALA A 21 -2.17 -9.23 -0.73
C ALA A 21 -2.87 -8.16 -1.58
N ASN A 22 -4.15 -8.37 -1.91
CA ASN A 22 -4.94 -7.44 -2.70
C ASN A 22 -5.10 -6.07 -2.01
N LEU A 23 -5.24 -6.03 -0.68
CA LEU A 23 -5.29 -4.76 0.06
C LEU A 23 -4.01 -3.92 -0.19
N TYR A 24 -2.83 -4.53 -0.12
CA TYR A 24 -1.57 -3.83 -0.40
C TYR A 24 -1.40 -3.51 -1.89
N CYS A 25 -1.78 -4.42 -2.78
CA CYS A 25 -1.70 -4.19 -4.22
C CYS A 25 -2.58 -2.99 -4.64
N ASN A 26 -3.79 -2.86 -4.10
CA ASN A 26 -4.62 -1.69 -4.35
C ASN A 26 -3.95 -0.42 -3.83
N ASN A 27 -3.42 -0.45 -2.59
CA ASN A 27 -2.75 0.71 -2.01
C ASN A 27 -1.51 1.16 -2.77
N ILE A 28 -0.82 0.29 -3.52
CA ILE A 28 0.48 0.59 -4.14
C ILE A 28 0.39 0.73 -5.66
N CYS A 29 -0.40 -0.13 -6.31
CA CYS A 29 -0.36 -0.33 -7.76
C CYS A 29 -1.69 -0.03 -8.47
N SER A 30 -2.76 0.31 -7.74
CA SER A 30 -4.04 0.61 -8.40
C SER A 30 -3.88 1.82 -9.33
N PRO A 31 -4.37 1.76 -10.58
CA PRO A 31 -4.40 2.94 -11.45
C PRO A 31 -5.32 4.03 -10.90
N ASP A 32 -6.29 3.64 -10.07
CA ASP A 32 -7.29 4.52 -9.44
C ASP A 32 -6.96 4.84 -7.98
N GLN A 33 -5.71 4.65 -7.55
CA GLN A 33 -5.25 4.87 -6.17
C GLN A 33 -5.69 6.23 -5.59
N SER A 34 -5.69 7.28 -6.40
CA SER A 34 -6.08 8.63 -5.99
C SER A 34 -7.55 8.76 -5.54
N LEU A 35 -8.41 7.80 -5.88
CA LEU A 35 -9.82 7.80 -5.45
C LEU A 35 -9.98 7.41 -3.97
N PHE A 36 -9.01 6.70 -3.38
CA PHE A 36 -9.13 6.14 -2.03
C PHE A 36 -7.87 6.29 -1.17
N ILE A 37 -6.85 7.01 -1.65
CA ILE A 37 -5.66 7.38 -0.87
C ILE A 37 -5.50 8.89 -0.83
N ASN A 38 -5.19 9.41 0.36
CA ASN A 38 -4.80 10.81 0.56
C ASN A 38 -3.42 10.89 1.22
N VAL A 39 -2.45 11.55 0.56
CA VAL A 39 -1.10 11.76 1.11
C VAL A 39 -1.16 12.86 2.16
N THR A 40 -0.73 12.56 3.39
CA THR A 40 -0.77 13.51 4.51
C THR A 40 0.59 14.08 4.87
N ARG A 41 1.68 13.38 4.54
CA ARG A 41 3.04 13.88 4.80
C ARG A 41 4.04 13.41 3.73
N VAL A 42 4.87 14.36 3.29
CA VAL A 42 5.98 14.14 2.37
C VAL A 42 7.29 14.70 2.95
N VAL A 43 8.42 14.15 2.49
CA VAL A 43 9.76 14.67 2.80
C VAL A 43 10.55 14.88 1.51
N ASN A 44 11.50 15.81 1.52
CA ASN A 44 12.42 16.00 0.40
C ASN A 44 13.34 14.79 0.29
N TYR A 45 13.47 14.25 -0.92
CA TYR A 45 14.35 13.14 -1.27
C TYR A 45 15.09 13.48 -2.56
N THR A 46 16.42 13.41 -2.53
CA THR A 46 17.22 13.57 -3.75
C THR A 46 17.33 12.22 -4.44
N SER A 47 16.84 12.13 -5.66
CA SER A 47 16.94 10.89 -6.44
C SER A 47 18.40 10.57 -6.78
N VAL A 48 18.65 9.33 -7.22
CA VAL A 48 19.98 8.89 -7.68
C VAL A 48 20.52 9.77 -8.83
N GLN A 49 19.63 10.44 -9.56
CA GLN A 49 19.97 11.33 -10.67
C GLN A 49 20.25 12.78 -10.22
N GLY A 50 20.27 13.05 -8.91
CA GLY A 50 20.49 14.39 -8.34
C GLY A 50 19.26 15.31 -8.43
N THR A 51 18.11 14.80 -8.87
CA THR A 51 16.87 15.58 -8.98
C THR A 51 16.13 15.60 -7.65
N PRO A 52 15.67 16.78 -7.16
CA PRO A 52 14.83 16.85 -5.97
C PRO A 52 13.46 16.22 -6.26
N GLN A 53 13.05 15.30 -5.39
CA GLN A 53 11.76 14.62 -5.42
C GLN A 53 11.11 14.68 -4.04
N LEU A 54 9.83 14.37 -3.99
CA LEU A 54 9.08 14.23 -2.75
C LEU A 54 8.85 12.74 -2.49
N ALA A 55 9.25 12.28 -1.31
CA ALA A 55 8.96 10.94 -0.84
C ALA A 55 7.75 10.96 0.10
N VAL A 56 6.76 10.11 -0.18
CA VAL A 56 5.59 9.93 0.69
C VAL A 56 6.00 9.14 1.93
N VAL A 57 5.75 9.71 3.11
CA VAL A 57 6.04 9.06 4.41
C VAL A 57 4.79 8.82 5.24
N GLU A 58 3.64 9.33 4.81
CA GLU A 58 2.34 9.06 5.42
C GLU A 58 1.22 9.28 4.43
N TYR A 59 0.23 8.38 4.44
CA TYR A 59 -1.01 8.50 3.69
C TYR A 59 -2.16 7.85 4.47
N GLN A 60 -3.37 8.33 4.21
CA GLN A 60 -4.62 7.74 4.69
C GLN A 60 -5.22 6.86 3.58
N CYS A 61 -5.82 5.73 3.97
CA CYS A 61 -6.59 4.86 3.07
C CYS A 61 -8.06 4.91 3.46
N PHE A 62 -8.95 4.98 2.47
CA PHE A 62 -10.39 5.01 2.67
C PHE A 62 -11.02 3.78 2.02
N TYR A 63 -11.35 2.78 2.83
CA TYR A 63 -12.01 1.55 2.37
C TYR A 63 -13.48 1.53 2.79
N GLN A 64 -14.33 0.89 1.98
CA GLN A 64 -15.68 0.54 2.39
C GLN A 64 -15.62 -0.57 3.45
N GLN A 65 -16.57 -0.55 4.38
CA GLN A 65 -16.58 -1.50 5.51
C GLN A 65 -16.77 -2.94 5.05
N ASP A 66 -17.62 -3.17 4.06
CA ASP A 66 -17.91 -4.50 3.47
C ASP A 66 -16.70 -5.13 2.78
N PHE A 67 -15.74 -4.33 2.33
CA PHE A 67 -14.46 -4.82 1.83
C PHE A 67 -13.53 -5.28 2.98
N ALA A 68 -13.68 -4.71 4.18
CA ALA A 68 -12.83 -4.96 5.33
C ALA A 68 -13.37 -6.03 6.29
N ASP A 69 -14.69 -6.25 6.29
CA ASP A 69 -15.40 -7.32 7.03
C ASP A 69 -15.12 -8.71 6.43
#